data_AF-A0A1F3F622-F1
#
_entry.id   AF-A0A1F3F622-F1
#
_cell.length_a   1.000
_cell.length_b   1.000
_cell.length_c   1.000
_cell.angle_alpha   90.00
_cell.angle_beta   90.00
_cell.angle_gamma   90.00
#
_symmetry.space_group_name_H-M   'P 1'
#
loop_
_entity.id
_entity.type
_entity.pdbx_description
1 polymer ?
#
loop_
_entity_poly.entity_id
_entity_poly.type
_entity_poly.pdbx_seq_one_letter_code
_entity_poly.pdbx_strand_id
1 'polypeptide(L)'
;MFIPHVPQTQYPAGALAAALYICSGIRGMERGTISSVRDADGNDILSDIELLRLAFPRRVFTLSQVKYAEDRIQWLYDNRELIGGLEWVEEPPVLRFFVGKLKPIGDWVDKLVAKFRQDFGDSL
;
A
#
# COMPACT_ATOMS: atom_id res chain seq x y z
N MET A 1 -9.64 10.13 -2.33
CA MET A 1 -8.85 9.09 -1.63
C MET A 1 -8.91 7.80 -2.43
N PHE A 2 -7.81 7.07 -2.62
CA PHE A 2 -7.77 5.87 -3.48
C PHE A 2 -8.56 4.69 -2.88
N ILE A 3 -8.60 4.57 -1.54
CA ILE A 3 -9.37 3.54 -0.82
C ILE A 3 -10.16 4.19 0.33
N PRO A 4 -11.28 4.89 0.04
CA PRO A 4 -11.99 5.71 1.04
C PRO A 4 -12.71 4.88 2.11
N HIS A 5 -12.93 3.59 1.88
CA HIS A 5 -13.61 2.67 2.79
C HIS A 5 -12.69 2.16 3.92
N VAL A 6 -11.37 2.33 3.81
CA VAL A 6 -10.41 1.94 4.85
C VAL A 6 -10.21 3.11 5.82
N PRO A 7 -10.54 2.95 7.12
CA PRO A 7 -10.30 3.98 8.12
C PRO A 7 -8.83 4.34 8.23
N GLN A 8 -8.53 5.61 8.52
CA GLN A 8 -7.15 6.09 8.61
C GLN A 8 -6.33 5.38 9.69
N THR A 9 -6.97 4.98 10.79
CA THR A 9 -6.38 4.18 11.88
C THR A 9 -5.97 2.77 11.45
N GLN A 10 -6.34 2.35 10.25
CA GLN A 10 -5.93 1.09 9.63
C GLN A 10 -4.95 1.29 8.48
N TYR A 11 -4.25 2.44 8.47
CA TYR A 11 -3.11 2.74 7.60
C TYR A 11 -3.37 2.55 6.10
N PRO A 12 -4.32 3.30 5.50
CA PRO A 12 -4.71 3.13 4.11
C PRO A 12 -3.55 3.35 3.13
N ALA A 13 -2.65 4.31 3.38
CA ALA A 13 -1.48 4.50 2.51
C ALA A 13 -0.53 3.27 2.51
N GLY A 14 -0.37 2.63 3.67
CA GLY A 14 0.40 1.38 3.81
C GLY A 14 -0.30 0.20 3.13
N ALA A 15 -1.62 0.07 3.33
CA ALA A 15 -2.42 -0.96 2.68
C ALA A 15 -2.35 -0.86 1.15
N LEU A 16 -2.48 0.36 0.61
CA LEU A 16 -2.35 0.62 -0.81
C LEU A 16 -0.96 0.30 -1.35
N ALA A 17 0.10 0.63 -0.59
CA ALA A 17 1.47 0.28 -0.96
C ALA A 17 1.68 -1.24 -1.07
N ALA A 18 1.17 -1.99 -0.10
CA ALA A 18 1.22 -3.45 -0.11
C ALA A 18 0.40 -4.04 -1.26
N ALA A 19 -0.83 -3.55 -1.46
CA ALA A 19 -1.71 -4.01 -2.54
C ALA A 19 -1.10 -3.82 -3.93
N LEU A 20 -0.49 -2.65 -4.18
CA LEU A 20 0.22 -2.39 -5.44
C LEU A 20 1.39 -3.35 -5.64
N TYR A 21 2.18 -3.59 -4.60
CA TYR A 21 3.29 -4.53 -4.69
C TYR A 21 2.81 -5.96 -5.00
N ILE A 22 1.73 -6.41 -4.37
CA ILE A 22 1.16 -7.74 -4.59
C ILE A 22 0.69 -7.92 -6.04
N CYS A 23 0.01 -6.94 -6.63
CA CYS A 23 -0.56 -7.06 -7.98
C CYS A 23 0.39 -6.65 -9.12
N SER A 24 1.57 -6.10 -8.83
CA SER A 24 2.45 -5.57 -9.89
C SER A 24 3.95 -5.71 -9.65
N GLY A 25 4.37 -6.08 -8.44
CA GLY A 25 5.78 -6.03 -8.04
C GLY A 25 6.35 -4.61 -7.93
N ILE A 26 5.55 -3.56 -8.18
CA ILE A 26 5.98 -2.17 -8.06
C ILE A 26 5.97 -1.77 -6.58
N ARG A 27 7.11 -1.30 -6.10
CA ARG A 27 7.26 -0.83 -4.72
C ARG A 27 7.12 0.69 -4.64
N GLY A 28 6.04 1.15 -4.03
CA GLY A 28 5.88 2.54 -3.62
C GLY A 28 6.34 2.77 -2.17
N MET A 29 6.35 4.04 -1.76
CA MET A 29 6.62 4.44 -0.38
C MET A 29 5.37 5.07 0.23
N GLU A 30 4.94 4.52 1.36
CA GLU A 30 3.90 5.11 2.19
C GLU A 30 4.33 6.52 2.66
N ARG A 31 3.40 7.47 2.59
CA ARG A 31 3.54 8.84 3.07
C ARG A 31 2.23 9.26 3.74
N GLY A 32 2.03 8.74 4.93
CA GLY A 32 0.85 8.97 5.76
C GLY A 32 1.14 8.73 7.24
N THR A 33 0.15 8.21 7.96
CA THR A 33 0.20 8.04 9.42
C THR A 33 1.35 7.15 9.90
N ILE A 34 1.74 6.11 9.15
CA ILE A 34 2.86 5.23 9.55
C ILE A 34 4.17 6.02 9.61
N SER A 35 4.38 6.91 8.65
CA SER A 35 5.54 7.81 8.56
C SER A 35 5.44 9.05 9.46
N SER A 36 4.31 9.24 10.17
CA SER A 36 4.07 10.38 11.05
C SER A 36 4.74 10.21 12.42
N VAL A 37 4.83 11.32 13.15
CA VAL A 37 5.28 11.34 14.55
C VAL A 37 4.16 10.87 15.47
N ARG A 38 4.54 10.37 16.65
CA ARG A 38 3.60 10.03 17.72
C ARG A 38 3.54 11.17 18.74
N ASP A 39 2.45 11.23 19.50
CA ASP A 39 2.35 12.13 20.65
C ASP A 39 3.21 11.65 21.83
N ALA A 40 3.18 12.39 22.93
CA ALA A 40 3.93 12.06 24.15
C ALA A 40 3.47 10.75 24.84
N ASP A 41 2.22 10.34 24.59
CA ASP A 41 1.60 9.14 25.15
C ASP A 41 1.80 7.91 24.24
N GLY A 42 2.40 8.10 23.06
CA GLY A 42 2.65 7.05 22.08
C GLY A 42 1.49 6.78 21.13
N ASN A 43 0.45 7.62 21.09
CA ASN A 43 -0.63 7.50 20.12
C ASN A 43 -0.23 8.09 18.76
N ASP A 44 -0.90 7.60 17.72
CA ASP A 44 -0.73 8.11 16.37
C ASP A 44 -1.30 9.53 16.23
N ILE A 45 -0.46 10.44 15.76
CA ILE A 45 -0.92 11.71 15.20
C ILE A 45 -1.28 11.42 13.74
N LEU A 46 -2.58 11.27 13.49
CA LEU A 46 -3.13 11.03 12.17
C LEU A 46 -2.66 12.10 11.18
N SER A 47 -2.14 11.66 10.04
CA SER A 47 -1.62 12.57 9.01
C SER A 47 -2.77 13.32 8.31
N ASP A 48 -2.58 14.59 7.94
CA ASP A 48 -3.58 15.30 7.12
C ASP A 48 -3.73 14.68 5.72
N ILE A 49 -2.71 13.94 5.27
CA ILE A 49 -2.65 13.31 3.94
C ILE A 49 -2.18 11.85 4.03
N GLU A 50 -2.87 10.97 3.30
CA GLU A 50 -2.54 9.55 3.17
C GLU A 50 -2.18 9.26 1.71
N LEU A 51 -0.88 9.17 1.42
CA LEU A 51 -0.37 9.07 0.04
C LEU A 51 0.51 7.84 -0.17
N LEU A 52 0.39 7.23 -1.35
CA LEU A 52 1.39 6.32 -1.90
C LEU A 52 2.28 7.08 -2.88
N ARG A 53 3.55 7.25 -2.54
CA ARG A 53 4.52 7.91 -3.41
C ARG A 53 5.23 6.91 -4.31
N LEU A 54 5.11 7.10 -5.63
CA LEU A 54 5.88 6.38 -6.65
C LEU A 54 7.05 7.27 -7.10
N ALA A 55 8.24 7.04 -6.53
CA ALA A 55 9.43 7.77 -6.91
C ALA A 55 10.00 7.21 -8.23
N PHE A 56 10.31 8.10 -9.19
CA PHE A 56 10.82 7.72 -10.51
C PHE A 56 12.33 8.03 -10.64
N PRO A 57 13.22 7.02 -10.58
CA PRO A 57 14.65 7.21 -10.73
C PRO A 57 15.01 7.66 -12.15
N ARG A 58 15.97 8.59 -12.26
CA ARG A 58 16.35 9.16 -13.55
C ARG A 58 17.06 8.13 -14.43
N ARG A 59 16.62 7.99 -15.69
CA ARG A 59 17.24 7.13 -16.72
C ARG A 59 17.29 5.63 -16.39
N VAL A 60 16.45 5.16 -15.46
CA VAL A 60 16.39 3.74 -15.08
C VAL A 60 15.27 2.99 -15.81
N PHE A 61 14.11 3.62 -15.95
CA PHE A 61 12.93 2.96 -16.51
C PHE A 61 12.67 3.33 -17.97
N THR A 62 12.19 2.36 -18.74
CA THR A 62 11.73 2.51 -20.12
C THR A 62 10.26 2.91 -20.18
N LEU A 63 9.79 3.34 -21.35
CA LEU A 63 8.37 3.63 -21.57
C LEU A 63 7.49 2.40 -21.32
N SER A 64 7.94 1.20 -21.70
CA SER A 64 7.18 -0.04 -21.48
C SER A 64 6.98 -0.33 -19.99
N GLN A 65 7.96 -0.03 -19.14
CA GLN A 65 7.83 -0.18 -17.68
C GLN A 65 6.87 0.86 -17.08
N VAL A 66 6.83 2.08 -17.62
CA VAL A 66 5.82 3.08 -17.24
C VAL A 66 4.42 2.65 -17.65
N LYS A 67 4.26 2.12 -18.87
CA LYS A 67 2.98 1.59 -19.36
C LYS A 67 2.50 0.38 -18.55
N TYR A 68 3.42 -0.49 -18.13
CA TYR A 68 3.11 -1.56 -17.20
C TYR A 68 2.60 -1.01 -15.86
N ALA A 69 3.25 0.02 -15.31
CA ALA A 69 2.79 0.64 -14.07
C ALA A 69 1.39 1.26 -14.20
N GLU A 70 1.13 1.97 -15.31
CA GLU A 70 -0.18 2.55 -15.62
C GLU A 70 -1.29 1.47 -15.63
N ASP A 71 -1.08 0.39 -16.37
CA ASP A 71 -2.03 -0.73 -16.48
C ASP A 71 -2.34 -1.35 -15.11
N ARG A 72 -1.30 -1.61 -14.30
CA ARG A 72 -1.47 -2.23 -12.98
C ARG A 72 -2.12 -1.30 -11.96
N ILE A 73 -1.81 0.00 -12.00
CA ILE A 73 -2.46 0.99 -11.14
C ILE A 73 -3.94 1.13 -11.51
N GLN A 74 -4.26 1.13 -12.80
CA GLN A 74 -5.64 1.19 -13.27
C GLN A 74 -6.43 -0.05 -12.80
N TRP A 75 -5.90 -1.26 -13.01
CA TRP A 75 -6.53 -2.49 -12.53
C TRP A 75 -6.74 -2.46 -11.00
N LEU A 76 -5.74 -2.01 -10.24
CA LEU A 76 -5.88 -1.91 -8.79
C LEU A 76 -6.93 -0.88 -8.38
N TYR A 77 -7.05 0.23 -9.11
CA TYR A 77 -8.08 1.25 -8.87
C TYR A 77 -9.49 0.70 -9.09
N ASP A 78 -9.68 -0.11 -10.13
CA ASP A 78 -10.96 -0.73 -10.44
C ASP A 78 -11.35 -1.81 -9.41
N ASN A 79 -10.35 -2.42 -8.76
CA ASN A 79 -10.52 -3.44 -7.72
C ASN A 79 -10.27 -2.93 -6.29
N ARG A 80 -10.19 -1.60 -6.10
CA ARG A 80 -9.75 -0.96 -4.84
C ARG A 80 -10.57 -1.35 -3.60
N GLU A 81 -11.84 -1.69 -3.77
CA GLU A 81 -12.76 -2.08 -2.69
C GLU A 81 -12.35 -3.41 -2.04
N LEU A 82 -11.51 -4.21 -2.73
CA LEU A 82 -10.94 -5.42 -2.16
C LEU A 82 -9.84 -5.13 -1.15
N ILE A 83 -9.25 -3.94 -1.13
CA ILE A 83 -8.13 -3.60 -0.24
C ILE A 83 -8.68 -3.32 1.16
N GLY A 84 -8.17 -4.02 2.17
CA GLY A 84 -8.50 -3.78 3.57
C GLY A 84 -7.40 -3.04 4.34
N GLY A 85 -7.64 -2.83 5.63
CA GLY A 85 -6.70 -2.19 6.53
C GLY A 85 -5.49 -3.03 6.92
N LEU A 86 -4.56 -2.40 7.63
CA LEU A 86 -3.41 -3.01 8.26
C LEU A 86 -3.41 -2.79 9.78
N GLU A 87 -2.75 -3.67 10.51
CA GLU A 87 -2.49 -3.54 11.95
C GLU A 87 -1.04 -3.90 12.28
N TRP A 88 -0.48 -3.30 13.34
CA TRP A 88 0.89 -3.59 13.77
C TRP A 88 1.01 -5.01 14.34
N VAL A 89 2.09 -5.69 13.98
CA VAL A 89 2.55 -6.94 14.61
C VAL A 89 3.77 -6.65 15.48
N GLU A 90 4.69 -5.88 14.92
CA GLU A 90 5.92 -5.47 15.58
C GLU A 90 6.10 -3.98 15.29
N GLU A 91 5.97 -3.15 16.32
CA GLU A 91 6.12 -1.70 16.22
C GLU A 91 7.36 -1.24 17.02
N PRO A 92 8.50 -1.02 16.34
CA PRO A 92 9.69 -0.51 16.98
C PRO A 92 9.48 0.91 17.53
N PRO A 93 10.13 1.28 18.65
CA PRO A 93 9.94 2.59 19.26
C PRO A 93 10.46 3.75 18.41
N VAL A 94 11.38 3.46 17.48
CA VAL A 94 12.06 4.42 16.62
C VAL A 94 12.09 3.87 15.19
N LEU A 95 11.93 4.73 14.18
CA LEU A 95 11.94 4.37 12.75
C LEU A 95 10.98 3.21 12.39
N ARG A 96 9.81 3.14 13.03
CA ARG A 96 8.80 2.08 12.81
C ARG A 96 8.42 1.88 11.34
N PHE A 97 8.43 2.94 10.53
CA PHE A 97 8.12 2.86 9.11
C PHE A 97 9.20 2.13 8.28
N PHE A 98 10.42 1.98 8.80
CA PHE A 98 11.50 1.23 8.15
C PHE A 98 11.54 -0.23 8.55
N VAL A 99 11.33 -0.51 9.85
CA VAL A 99 11.62 -1.83 10.45
C VAL A 99 10.39 -2.51 11.03
N GLY A 100 9.30 -1.78 11.22
CA GLY A 100 8.08 -2.33 11.77
C GLY A 100 7.37 -3.25 10.80
N LYS A 101 6.62 -4.19 11.36
CA LYS A 101 5.89 -5.21 10.61
C LYS A 101 4.40 -5.02 10.85
N LEU A 102 3.65 -5.00 9.76
CA LEU A 102 2.20 -4.97 9.78
C LEU A 102 1.64 -6.26 9.19
N LYS A 103 0.43 -6.62 9.60
CA LYS A 103 -0.37 -7.69 8.98
C LYS A 103 -1.67 -7.11 8.43
N PRO A 104 -2.26 -7.74 7.39
CA PRO A 104 -3.58 -7.39 6.93
C PRO A 104 -4.65 -7.65 7.99
N ILE A 105 -5.62 -6.75 8.08
CA ILE A 105 -6.84 -6.97 8.86
C ILE A 105 -7.80 -7.79 8.00
N GLY A 106 -7.99 -9.06 8.35
CA GLY A 106 -8.82 -10.01 7.59
C GLY A 106 -8.09 -10.65 6.41
N ASP A 107 -8.85 -11.08 5.40
CA ASP A 107 -8.42 -11.92 4.27
C ASP A 107 -8.31 -11.14 2.94
N TRP A 108 -8.21 -9.82 3.01
CA TRP A 108 -8.25 -8.95 1.84
C TRP A 108 -7.11 -9.22 0.85
N VAL A 109 -5.94 -9.62 1.36
CA VAL A 109 -4.79 -10.01 0.54
C VAL A 109 -5.11 -11.24 -0.31
N ASP A 110 -5.71 -12.27 0.29
CA ASP A 110 -6.08 -13.50 -0.42
C ASP A 110 -7.14 -13.23 -1.48
N LYS A 111 -8.13 -12.38 -1.17
CA LYS A 111 -9.15 -11.93 -2.12
C LYS A 111 -8.54 -11.17 -3.30
N LEU A 112 -7.60 -10.26 -3.03
CA LEU A 112 -6.90 -9.50 -4.07
C LEU A 112 -6.07 -10.42 -4.97
N VAL A 113 -5.32 -11.36 -4.40
CA VAL A 113 -4.53 -12.35 -5.14
C VAL A 113 -5.41 -13.26 -5.97
N ALA A 114 -6.53 -13.75 -5.41
CA ALA A 114 -7.48 -14.57 -6.14
C ALA A 114 -8.08 -13.82 -7.33
N LYS A 115 -8.47 -12.56 -7.13
CA LYS A 115 -8.99 -11.70 -8.21
C LYS A 115 -7.93 -11.43 -9.28
N PHE A 116 -6.69 -11.18 -8.88
CA PHE A 116 -5.57 -10.99 -9.81
C PHE A 116 -5.33 -12.23 -10.68
N ARG A 117 -5.27 -13.42 -10.06
CA ARG A 117 -5.12 -14.69 -10.79
C ARG A 117 -6.31 -14.99 -11.70
N GLN A 118 -7.52 -14.61 -11.31
CA GLN A 118 -8.70 -14.77 -12.16
C GLN A 118 -8.58 -13.95 -13.45
N ASP A 119 -8.08 -12.72 -13.36
CA ASP A 119 -8.02 -11.79 -14.49
C ASP A 119 -6.78 -11.99 -15.39
N PHE A 120 -5.64 -12.40 -14.81
CA PHE A 120 -4.38 -12.53 -15.52
C PHE A 120 -3.87 -13.98 -15.66
N GLY A 121 -4.53 -14.96 -15.02
CA GLY A 121 -4.11 -16.36 -15.01
C GLY A 121 -2.74 -16.56 -14.33
N ASP A 122 -1.99 -17.55 -14.81
CA ASP A 122 -0.59 -17.79 -14.41
C ASP A 122 0.42 -16.98 -15.25
N SER A 123 -0.05 -16.03 -16.07
CA SER A 123 0.83 -15.19 -16.90
C SER A 123 1.51 -14.11 -16.05
N LEU A 124 2.65 -14.48 -15.48
CA LEU A 124 3.72 -13.57 -15.06
C LEU A 124 4.72 -13.35 -16.20
#